data_AF-A0A2N0WMJ5-F1
#
_entry.id   AF-A0A2N0WMJ5-F1
#
_cell.length_a   1.000
_cell.length_b   1.000
_cell.length_c   1.000
_cell.angle_alpha   90.00
_cell.angle_beta   90.00
_cell.angle_gamma   90.00
#
_symmetry.space_group_name_H-M   'P 1'
#
loop_
_entity.id
_entity.type
_entity.pdbx_description
1 polymer ?
#
loop_
_entity_poly.entity_id
_entity_poly.type
_entity_poly.pdbx_seq_one_letter_code
_entity_poly.pdbx_strand_id
1 'polypeptide(L)'
;MKNLLRTTLAAAIGLSLTACGSSENNIIPFTKATLDVQGDAIKGALGNALVEVFAASDTDFSDVLASGQTNADGTYSVTLNNTESAAPITGTYITRVTADADTTMICDAPMCGDVERGGVVPAADLAGLTLSTMSYSDGTTVDADVNLLTTMATDTILASVAENDAITLADITLEQVVELQKSATQVVGATLGINLTDANIYDVEIVDASVSANVSLTDEIAATLTLINASVASLDSADDQSLGQAIAAYTAAIKTITSAIFADEDADLGAVAPAAVAILNSVQMQIDTVVDTLAAEINQDVDGDLPVLEIPNEIDADKLGDLIGDIIHGTGATGGTGATGATGN
;
A
#
# COMPACT_ATOMS: atom_id res chain seq x y z
N MET A 1 -59.07 -45.29 -28.57
CA MET A 1 -59.28 -44.80 -27.19
C MET A 1 -57.95 -44.23 -26.73
N LYS A 2 -57.71 -42.93 -26.96
CA LYS A 2 -57.77 -41.85 -25.95
C LYS A 2 -56.94 -42.11 -24.68
N ASN A 3 -55.78 -41.44 -24.67
CA ASN A 3 -55.31 -40.49 -23.65
C ASN A 3 -54.16 -40.87 -22.72
N LEU A 4 -53.19 -39.94 -22.75
CA LEU A 4 -52.28 -39.45 -21.71
C LEU A 4 -51.11 -40.35 -21.25
N LEU A 5 -49.90 -39.79 -21.38
CA LEU A 5 -48.79 -39.71 -20.39
C LEU A 5 -47.55 -39.19 -21.17
N ARG A 6 -47.14 -37.94 -21.00
CA ARG A 6 -46.09 -37.40 -20.07
C ARG A 6 -44.77 -37.14 -20.81
N THR A 7 -44.18 -35.98 -20.50
CA THR A 7 -42.74 -35.61 -20.59
C THR A 7 -42.11 -35.63 -21.99
N THR A 8 -41.45 -34.58 -22.50
CA THR A 8 -40.31 -33.86 -21.92
C THR A 8 -40.08 -32.60 -22.77
N LEU A 9 -39.87 -31.43 -22.15
CA LEU A 9 -39.45 -30.21 -22.82
C LEU A 9 -37.94 -30.32 -23.07
N ALA A 10 -37.53 -30.64 -24.30
CA ALA A 10 -36.14 -30.52 -24.76
C ALA A 10 -36.07 -29.30 -25.68
N ALA A 11 -35.67 -28.15 -25.12
CA ALA A 11 -35.39 -26.95 -25.90
C ALA A 11 -33.93 -26.99 -26.36
N ALA A 12 -33.77 -27.41 -27.62
CA ALA A 12 -32.74 -27.11 -28.60
C ALA A 12 -31.43 -26.46 -28.11
N ILE A 13 -30.36 -27.26 -28.13
CA ILE A 13 -28.99 -26.81 -28.40
C ILE A 13 -28.95 -26.38 -29.88
N GLY A 14 -28.90 -25.08 -30.12
CA GLY A 14 -28.62 -24.50 -31.44
C GLY A 14 -27.13 -24.45 -31.72
N LEU A 15 -26.48 -25.60 -31.89
CA LEU A 15 -25.16 -25.70 -32.52
C LEU A 15 -25.35 -25.62 -34.03
N SER A 16 -25.16 -24.43 -34.62
CA SER A 16 -24.89 -24.30 -36.05
C SER A 16 -23.39 -24.31 -36.28
N LEU A 17 -22.78 -25.51 -36.26
CA LEU A 17 -21.51 -25.77 -36.94
C LEU A 17 -21.79 -26.46 -38.28
N THR A 18 -21.68 -25.67 -39.34
CA THR A 18 -21.47 -26.10 -40.73
C THR A 18 -20.60 -24.99 -41.34
N ALA A 19 -19.47 -25.21 -42.00
CA ALA A 19 -18.86 -26.39 -42.56
C ALA A 19 -17.37 -26.05 -42.83
N CYS A 20 -16.47 -27.01 -42.64
CA CYS A 20 -15.67 -27.64 -43.71
C CYS A 20 -14.33 -26.95 -44.00
N GLY A 21 -13.29 -27.77 -44.09
CA GLY A 21 -11.90 -27.36 -44.03
C GLY A 21 -11.33 -26.81 -45.34
N SER A 22 -10.24 -26.08 -45.17
CA SER A 22 -9.02 -26.23 -45.97
C SER A 22 -7.89 -25.55 -45.21
N SER A 23 -6.72 -26.10 -45.33
CA SER A 23 -5.46 -25.72 -44.69
C SER A 23 -5.08 -24.26 -44.93
N GLU A 24 -5.31 -23.39 -43.96
CA GLU A 24 -4.51 -22.20 -43.66
C GLU A 24 -4.61 -21.98 -42.14
N ASN A 25 -3.53 -21.57 -41.49
CA ASN A 25 -3.50 -21.24 -40.06
C ASN A 25 -4.42 -20.04 -39.80
N ASN A 26 -5.73 -20.28 -39.73
CA ASN A 26 -6.72 -19.26 -39.47
C ASN A 26 -6.78 -19.07 -37.95
N ILE A 27 -5.77 -18.37 -37.43
CA ILE A 27 -5.80 -17.81 -36.08
C ILE A 27 -7.00 -16.88 -36.07
N ILE A 28 -8.08 -17.26 -35.38
CA ILE A 28 -9.19 -16.35 -35.13
C ILE A 28 -8.60 -15.23 -34.27
N PRO A 29 -8.53 -13.97 -34.75
CA PRO A 29 -8.02 -12.89 -33.93
C PRO A 29 -9.00 -12.68 -32.77
N PHE A 30 -8.55 -12.97 -31.56
CA PHE A 30 -9.27 -12.61 -30.35
C PHE A 30 -8.88 -11.19 -29.95
N THR A 31 -9.81 -10.45 -29.34
CA THR A 31 -9.48 -9.17 -28.71
C THR A 31 -8.66 -9.48 -27.47
N LYS A 32 -7.42 -8.96 -27.42
CA LYS A 32 -6.57 -9.08 -26.24
C LYS A 32 -7.26 -8.42 -25.05
N ALA A 33 -7.28 -9.09 -23.91
CA ALA A 33 -7.72 -8.44 -22.68
C ALA A 33 -6.69 -7.39 -22.26
N THR A 34 -7.19 -6.25 -21.80
CA THR A 34 -6.39 -5.17 -21.23
C THR A 34 -6.89 -4.88 -19.83
N LEU A 35 -5.98 -4.46 -18.96
CA LEU A 35 -6.29 -3.99 -17.62
C LEU A 35 -5.59 -2.65 -17.43
N ASP A 36 -6.37 -1.62 -17.12
CA ASP A 36 -5.80 -0.33 -16.74
C ASP A 36 -5.56 -0.31 -15.23
N VAL A 37 -4.35 0.04 -14.85
CA VAL A 37 -3.93 0.32 -13.48
C VAL A 37 -3.68 1.81 -13.41
N GLN A 38 -4.41 2.49 -12.53
CA GLN A 38 -4.37 3.94 -12.36
C GLN A 38 -4.24 4.27 -10.87
N GLY A 39 -3.79 5.48 -10.58
CA GLY A 39 -3.72 5.98 -9.21
C GLY A 39 -2.88 7.24 -9.14
N ASP A 40 -2.64 7.67 -7.91
CA ASP A 40 -1.84 8.85 -7.59
C ASP A 40 -0.57 8.48 -6.83
N ALA A 41 0.54 9.15 -7.15
CA ALA A 41 1.80 9.04 -6.40
C ALA A 41 1.92 10.18 -5.39
N ILE A 42 1.54 9.91 -4.14
CA ILE A 42 1.27 10.90 -3.11
C ILE A 42 2.36 10.88 -2.02
N LYS A 43 3.37 11.74 -2.19
CA LYS A 43 4.34 12.16 -1.18
C LYS A 43 4.57 13.66 -1.38
N GLY A 44 3.47 14.38 -1.59
CA GLY A 44 3.40 15.50 -2.52
C GLY A 44 3.28 14.99 -3.95
N ALA A 45 2.76 15.81 -4.87
CA ALA A 45 2.60 15.40 -6.26
C ALA A 45 3.97 15.04 -6.90
N LEU A 46 4.23 13.73 -7.07
CA LEU A 46 5.45 13.22 -7.73
C LEU A 46 5.26 13.23 -9.24
N GLY A 47 5.82 14.23 -9.92
CA GLY A 47 5.76 14.36 -11.37
C GLY A 47 6.91 13.69 -12.11
N ASN A 48 6.62 13.06 -13.24
CA ASN A 48 7.56 12.35 -14.13
C ASN A 48 8.30 11.17 -13.49
N ALA A 49 7.81 10.64 -12.37
CA ALA A 49 8.37 9.45 -11.73
C ALA A 49 8.08 8.20 -12.57
N LEU A 50 9.01 7.24 -12.57
CA LEU A 50 8.84 5.96 -13.24
C LEU A 50 7.80 5.12 -12.51
N VAL A 51 6.78 4.65 -13.23
CA VAL A 51 5.77 3.71 -12.72
C VAL A 51 6.00 2.35 -13.33
N GLU A 52 6.04 1.30 -12.50
CA GLU A 52 6.17 -0.10 -12.92
C GLU A 52 5.15 -0.96 -12.19
N VAL A 53 4.56 -1.93 -12.90
CA VAL A 53 3.62 -2.90 -12.32
C VAL A 53 4.21 -4.30 -12.42
N PHE A 54 4.13 -5.03 -11.32
CA PHE A 54 4.62 -6.40 -11.17
C PHE A 54 3.48 -7.31 -10.75
N ALA A 55 3.60 -8.60 -11.07
CA ALA A 55 2.79 -9.60 -10.37
C ALA A 55 3.21 -9.59 -8.90
N ALA A 56 2.26 -9.66 -7.96
CA ALA A 56 2.61 -9.66 -6.54
C ALA A 56 3.45 -10.90 -6.13
N SER A 57 3.40 -11.98 -6.91
CA SER A 57 4.26 -13.15 -6.75
C SER A 57 5.71 -12.95 -7.22
N ASP A 58 6.01 -11.91 -7.98
CA ASP A 58 7.39 -11.52 -8.36
C ASP A 58 7.98 -10.63 -7.26
N THR A 59 8.32 -11.25 -6.13
CA THR A 59 8.88 -10.58 -4.96
C THR A 59 10.28 -9.99 -5.18
N ASP A 60 10.96 -10.41 -6.26
CA ASP A 60 12.27 -9.86 -6.67
C ASP A 60 12.13 -8.65 -7.61
N PHE A 61 10.90 -8.32 -8.04
CA PHE A 61 10.59 -7.25 -8.98
C PHE A 61 11.43 -7.31 -10.26
N SER A 62 11.58 -8.52 -10.79
CA SER A 62 12.44 -8.82 -11.94
C SER A 62 11.71 -8.75 -13.28
N ASP A 63 10.39 -8.98 -13.28
CA ASP A 63 9.55 -9.10 -14.47
C ASP A 63 8.49 -7.98 -14.49
N VAL A 64 8.86 -6.84 -15.08
CA VAL A 64 7.96 -5.71 -15.29
C VAL A 64 6.83 -6.10 -16.26
N LEU A 65 5.58 -6.04 -15.79
CA LEU A 65 4.38 -6.36 -16.60
C LEU A 65 3.91 -5.17 -17.43
N ALA A 66 4.02 -3.96 -16.86
CA ALA A 66 3.69 -2.70 -17.51
C ALA A 66 4.52 -1.57 -16.89
N SER A 67 4.77 -0.51 -17.66
CA SER A 67 5.49 0.66 -17.18
C SER A 67 4.95 1.94 -17.80
N GLY A 68 5.11 3.06 -17.09
CA GLY A 68 4.74 4.39 -17.53
C GLY A 68 5.43 5.46 -16.70
N GLN A 69 4.87 6.66 -16.70
CA GLN A 69 5.34 7.75 -15.86
C GLN A 69 4.15 8.49 -15.25
N THR A 70 4.38 9.09 -14.08
CA THR A 70 3.41 10.01 -13.49
C THR A 70 3.36 11.33 -14.28
N ASN A 71 2.17 11.91 -14.34
CA ASN A 71 1.96 13.26 -14.85
C ASN A 71 2.45 14.30 -13.83
N ALA A 72 2.49 15.57 -14.22
CA ALA A 72 2.96 16.65 -13.36
C ALA A 72 2.16 16.82 -12.04
N ASP A 73 0.93 16.32 -11.99
CA ASP A 73 0.06 16.32 -10.80
C ASP A 73 0.18 15.04 -9.96
N GLY A 74 1.09 14.12 -10.30
CA GLY A 74 1.27 12.86 -9.59
C GLY A 74 0.37 11.72 -10.06
N THR A 75 -0.62 11.99 -10.91
CA THR A 75 -1.53 10.98 -11.46
C THR A 75 -0.81 10.07 -12.45
N TYR A 76 -1.23 8.82 -12.58
CA TYR A 76 -0.72 7.93 -13.62
C TYR A 76 -1.77 6.91 -14.11
N SER A 77 -1.51 6.35 -15.28
CA SER A 77 -2.27 5.23 -15.82
C SER A 77 -1.36 4.37 -16.70
N VAL A 78 -1.34 3.07 -16.44
CA VAL A 78 -0.56 2.07 -17.18
C VAL A 78 -1.45 0.90 -17.56
N THR A 79 -1.29 0.38 -18.78
CA THR A 79 -2.15 -0.69 -19.30
C THR A 79 -1.38 -2.01 -19.38
N LEU A 80 -1.84 -3.02 -18.65
CA LEU A 80 -1.41 -4.41 -18.80
C LEU A 80 -2.12 -5.04 -19.99
N ASN A 81 -1.40 -5.90 -20.72
CA ASN A 81 -1.90 -6.53 -21.93
C ASN A 81 -1.76 -8.06 -21.83
N ASN A 82 -2.87 -8.78 -21.98
CA ASN A 82 -2.85 -10.23 -22.12
C ASN A 82 -2.56 -10.58 -23.59
N THR A 83 -1.33 -11.01 -23.89
CA THR A 83 -0.94 -11.38 -25.25
C THR A 83 -1.40 -12.76 -25.67
N GLU A 84 -1.75 -13.62 -24.69
CA GLU A 84 -1.97 -15.05 -24.89
C GLU A 84 -3.47 -15.43 -24.89
N SER A 85 -4.35 -14.58 -24.36
CA SER A 85 -5.78 -14.87 -24.24
C SER A 85 -6.67 -13.62 -24.22
N ALA A 86 -7.96 -13.82 -24.52
CA ALA A 86 -9.03 -12.84 -24.30
C ALA A 86 -9.61 -12.91 -22.87
N ALA A 87 -9.09 -13.80 -22.03
CA ALA A 87 -9.50 -13.91 -20.63
C ALA A 87 -9.13 -12.62 -19.87
N PRO A 88 -10.02 -12.11 -19.00
CA PRO A 88 -9.71 -10.97 -18.15
C PRO A 88 -8.40 -11.18 -17.37
N ILE A 89 -7.66 -10.09 -17.18
CA ILE A 89 -6.43 -10.08 -16.38
C ILE A 89 -6.86 -9.95 -14.93
N THR A 90 -6.73 -11.01 -14.14
CA THR A 90 -7.13 -11.08 -12.73
C THR A 90 -5.94 -11.45 -11.86
N GLY A 91 -5.92 -11.00 -10.61
CA GLY A 91 -4.87 -11.35 -9.64
C GLY A 91 -4.39 -10.16 -8.84
N THR A 92 -3.32 -10.37 -8.08
CA THR A 92 -2.71 -9.35 -7.23
C THR A 92 -1.49 -8.77 -7.89
N TYR A 93 -1.36 -7.45 -7.82
CA TYR A 93 -0.29 -6.68 -8.44
C TYR A 93 0.39 -5.80 -7.40
N ILE A 94 1.64 -5.46 -7.66
CA ILE A 94 2.35 -4.40 -6.95
C ILE A 94 2.67 -3.32 -7.96
N THR A 95 2.18 -2.11 -7.69
CA THR A 95 2.60 -0.92 -8.43
C THR A 95 3.71 -0.24 -7.66
N ARG A 96 4.81 0.07 -8.34
CA ARG A 96 5.97 0.75 -7.78
C ARG A 96 6.20 2.05 -8.53
N VAL A 97 6.42 3.12 -7.77
CA VAL A 97 6.79 4.44 -8.27
C VAL A 97 8.19 4.76 -7.79
N THR A 98 9.11 5.03 -8.71
CA THR A 98 10.52 5.31 -8.40
C THR A 98 10.90 6.69 -8.91
N ALA A 99 11.51 7.49 -8.04
CA ALA A 99 12.08 8.77 -8.46
C ALA A 99 13.37 8.55 -9.25
N ASP A 100 13.46 9.21 -10.39
CA ASP A 100 14.60 9.21 -11.29
C ASP A 100 15.15 10.64 -11.51
N ALA A 101 16.03 10.81 -12.50
CA ALA A 101 16.68 12.08 -12.78
C ALA A 101 15.74 13.19 -13.30
N ASP A 102 14.54 12.82 -13.76
CA ASP A 102 13.54 13.74 -14.30
C ASP A 102 12.39 14.00 -13.32
N THR A 103 12.38 13.29 -12.19
CA THR A 103 11.32 13.35 -11.19
C THR A 103 11.34 14.66 -10.40
N THR A 104 10.17 15.25 -10.18
CA THR A 104 9.98 16.39 -9.28
C THR A 104 8.90 16.10 -8.28
N MET A 105 8.92 16.75 -7.12
CA MET A 105 7.90 16.61 -6.09
C MET A 105 7.43 17.99 -5.65
N ILE A 106 6.13 18.18 -5.45
CA ILE A 106 5.63 19.37 -4.74
C ILE A 106 5.77 19.11 -3.24
N CYS A 107 6.38 20.03 -2.50
CA CYS A 107 6.55 19.84 -1.06
C CYS A 107 5.19 19.89 -0.34
N ASP A 108 4.79 18.78 0.28
CA ASP A 108 3.53 18.63 1.01
C ASP A 108 3.66 18.80 2.52
N ALA A 109 4.89 18.91 3.02
CA ALA A 109 5.21 19.17 4.42
C ALA A 109 5.60 20.64 4.65
N PRO A 110 5.74 21.11 5.89
CA PRO A 110 6.18 22.49 6.16
C PRO A 110 7.49 22.84 5.44
N MET A 111 8.44 21.89 5.43
CA MET A 111 9.72 21.98 4.70
C MET A 111 10.11 20.61 4.12
N CYS A 112 10.62 20.57 2.90
CA CYS A 112 11.16 19.38 2.27
C CYS A 112 12.63 19.63 1.95
N GLY A 113 13.52 19.37 2.91
CA GLY A 113 14.86 19.93 2.92
C GLY A 113 14.80 21.46 3.01
N ASP A 114 15.36 22.15 2.02
CA ASP A 114 15.35 23.63 1.94
C ASP A 114 14.11 24.21 1.22
N VAL A 115 13.17 23.37 0.78
CA VAL A 115 12.00 23.79 0.00
C VAL A 115 10.78 23.96 0.91
N GLU A 116 10.20 25.15 0.94
CA GLU A 116 8.95 25.42 1.66
C GLU A 116 7.75 24.69 1.04
N ARG A 117 6.71 24.44 1.85
CA ARG A 117 5.44 23.84 1.41
C ARG A 117 4.90 24.48 0.12
N GLY A 118 4.50 23.65 -0.84
CA GLY A 118 4.03 24.05 -2.17
C GLY A 118 5.14 24.37 -3.17
N GLY A 119 6.41 24.39 -2.73
CA GLY A 119 7.58 24.53 -3.61
C GLY A 119 7.92 23.24 -4.35
N VAL A 120 8.76 23.35 -5.39
CA VAL A 120 9.22 22.19 -6.18
C VAL A 120 10.53 21.67 -5.62
N VAL A 121 10.53 20.42 -5.17
CA VAL A 121 11.71 19.66 -4.75
C VAL A 121 12.35 19.03 -6.00
N PRO A 122 13.66 19.24 -6.22
CA PRO A 122 14.36 18.76 -7.41
C PRO A 122 14.70 17.27 -7.32
N ALA A 123 14.86 16.62 -8.48
CA ALA A 123 15.22 15.21 -8.62
C ALA A 123 16.42 14.74 -7.77
N ALA A 124 17.42 15.60 -7.60
CA ALA A 124 18.62 15.28 -6.83
C ALA A 124 18.30 14.94 -5.36
N ASP A 125 17.33 15.64 -4.78
CA ASP A 125 16.91 15.42 -3.39
C ASP A 125 15.97 14.23 -3.26
N LEU A 126 15.35 13.79 -4.38
CA LEU A 126 14.46 12.63 -4.44
C LEU A 126 15.19 11.33 -4.77
N ALA A 127 16.50 11.38 -5.03
CA ALA A 127 17.28 10.21 -5.38
C ALA A 127 17.12 9.10 -4.33
N GLY A 128 16.81 7.88 -4.77
CA GLY A 128 16.58 6.72 -3.90
C GLY A 128 15.16 6.58 -3.35
N LEU A 129 14.25 7.52 -3.65
CA LEU A 129 12.84 7.38 -3.29
C LEU A 129 12.16 6.31 -4.15
N THR A 130 11.58 5.33 -3.47
CA THR A 130 10.72 4.31 -4.06
C THR A 130 9.50 4.15 -3.18
N LEU A 131 8.32 4.20 -3.79
CA LEU A 131 7.04 3.98 -3.16
C LEU A 131 6.34 2.81 -3.85
N SER A 132 5.47 2.11 -3.13
CA SER A 132 4.72 0.99 -3.70
C SER A 132 3.37 0.78 -3.05
N THR A 133 2.46 0.16 -3.78
CA THR A 133 1.16 -0.28 -3.26
C THR A 133 0.81 -1.65 -3.82
N MET A 134 0.10 -2.45 -3.03
CA MET A 134 -0.46 -3.73 -3.44
C MET A 134 -1.94 -3.56 -3.77
N SER A 135 -2.36 -4.13 -4.90
CA SER A 135 -3.73 -4.04 -5.38
C SER A 135 -4.21 -5.38 -5.94
N TYR A 136 -5.52 -5.54 -6.09
CA TYR A 136 -6.15 -6.73 -6.66
C TYR A 136 -7.08 -6.35 -7.81
N SER A 137 -7.04 -7.11 -8.91
CA SER A 137 -8.00 -7.00 -10.01
C SER A 137 -8.87 -8.26 -10.12
N ASP A 138 -10.17 -8.05 -10.26
CA ASP A 138 -11.15 -9.05 -10.70
C ASP A 138 -11.36 -9.04 -12.23
N GLY A 139 -10.50 -8.33 -12.97
CA GLY A 139 -10.63 -8.11 -14.41
C GLY A 139 -11.16 -6.73 -14.78
N THR A 140 -11.40 -5.87 -13.78
CA THR A 140 -11.74 -4.45 -13.94
C THR A 140 -10.56 -3.55 -13.57
N THR A 141 -10.66 -2.27 -13.93
CA THR A 141 -9.67 -1.24 -13.62
C THR A 141 -9.25 -1.29 -12.15
N VAL A 142 -7.95 -1.19 -11.94
CA VAL A 142 -7.35 -1.18 -10.60
C VAL A 142 -7.03 0.25 -10.20
N ASP A 143 -7.46 0.60 -8.99
CA ASP A 143 -6.97 1.77 -8.29
C ASP A 143 -5.73 1.40 -7.47
N ALA A 144 -4.68 2.18 -7.59
CA ALA A 144 -3.36 1.90 -7.06
C ALA A 144 -2.71 3.17 -6.55
N ASP A 145 -3.32 3.82 -5.57
CA ASP A 145 -2.68 4.95 -4.91
C ASP A 145 -1.41 4.51 -4.17
N VAL A 146 -0.31 5.19 -4.51
CA VAL A 146 1.03 4.90 -4.02
C VAL A 146 1.46 6.05 -3.12
N ASN A 147 1.68 5.74 -1.85
CA ASN A 147 2.14 6.69 -0.84
C ASN A 147 3.06 5.99 0.15
N LEU A 148 3.58 6.72 1.14
CA LEU A 148 4.48 6.13 2.13
C LEU A 148 3.82 5.00 2.93
N LEU A 149 2.56 5.18 3.31
CA LEU A 149 1.83 4.26 4.18
C LEU A 149 1.50 2.96 3.45
N THR A 150 1.05 3.03 2.20
CA THR A 150 0.86 1.84 1.36
C THR A 150 2.20 1.16 1.05
N THR A 151 3.31 1.91 1.01
CA THR A 151 4.66 1.34 0.90
C THR A 151 5.03 0.54 2.14
N MET A 152 4.88 1.12 3.33
CA MET A 152 5.16 0.44 4.60
C MET A 152 4.32 -0.83 4.77
N ALA A 153 3.03 -0.76 4.42
CA ALA A 153 2.14 -1.91 4.48
C ALA A 153 2.52 -2.98 3.45
N THR A 154 2.86 -2.57 2.22
CA THR A 154 3.26 -3.52 1.15
C THR A 154 4.58 -4.21 1.48
N ASP A 155 5.56 -3.48 2.01
CA ASP A 155 6.81 -4.04 2.51
C ASP A 155 6.59 -5.02 3.66
N THR A 156 5.61 -4.73 4.53
CA THR A 156 5.22 -5.65 5.62
C THR A 156 4.64 -6.95 5.08
N ILE A 157 3.78 -6.89 4.06
CA ILE A 157 3.24 -8.10 3.39
C ILE A 157 4.38 -8.88 2.72
N LEU A 158 5.29 -8.20 2.04
CA LEU A 158 6.41 -8.88 1.37
C LEU A 158 7.39 -9.52 2.37
N ALA A 159 7.62 -8.87 3.51
CA ALA A 159 8.41 -9.45 4.60
C ALA A 159 7.73 -10.71 5.17
N SER A 160 6.41 -10.68 5.37
CA SER A 160 5.68 -11.85 5.88
C SER A 160 5.70 -13.03 4.90
N VAL A 161 5.60 -12.76 3.60
CA VAL A 161 5.73 -13.79 2.54
C VAL A 161 7.14 -14.37 2.50
N ALA A 162 8.17 -13.53 2.65
CA ALA A 162 9.56 -13.99 2.63
C ALA A 162 9.91 -14.91 3.82
N GLU A 163 9.29 -14.69 4.98
CA GLU A 163 9.53 -15.47 6.20
C GLU A 163 8.54 -16.64 6.36
N ASN A 164 7.46 -16.69 5.57
CA ASN A 164 6.43 -17.71 5.66
C ASN A 164 6.02 -18.27 4.29
N ASP A 165 6.65 -19.39 3.91
CA ASP A 165 6.35 -20.15 2.68
C ASP A 165 4.88 -20.61 2.54
N ALA A 166 4.08 -20.57 3.61
CA ALA A 166 2.65 -20.88 3.53
C ALA A 166 1.83 -19.74 2.90
N ILE A 167 2.36 -18.51 2.90
CA ILE A 167 1.75 -17.35 2.24
C ILE A 167 2.29 -17.28 0.81
N THR A 168 1.43 -17.52 -0.17
CA THR A 168 1.75 -17.32 -1.59
C THR A 168 0.90 -16.20 -2.13
N LEU A 169 1.43 -15.34 -3.00
CA LEU A 169 0.68 -14.25 -3.63
C LEU A 169 0.19 -14.60 -5.05
N ALA A 170 0.57 -15.76 -5.59
CA ALA A 170 0.31 -16.12 -6.99
C ALA A 170 -1.17 -16.43 -7.28
N ASP A 171 -1.91 -16.97 -6.30
CA ASP A 171 -3.28 -17.48 -6.49
C ASP A 171 -4.19 -17.13 -5.29
N ILE A 172 -4.04 -15.93 -4.72
CA ILE A 172 -4.86 -15.47 -3.59
C ILE A 172 -6.18 -14.88 -4.05
N THR A 173 -7.22 -15.10 -3.25
CA THR A 173 -8.52 -14.47 -3.47
C THR A 173 -8.52 -13.02 -2.99
N LEU A 174 -9.48 -12.23 -3.46
CA LEU A 174 -9.71 -10.88 -2.95
C LEU A 174 -9.87 -10.85 -1.43
N GLU A 175 -10.58 -11.82 -0.84
CA GLU A 175 -10.78 -11.91 0.60
C GLU A 175 -9.44 -12.06 1.34
N GLN A 176 -8.56 -12.92 0.84
CA GLN A 176 -7.22 -13.11 1.40
C GLN A 176 -6.32 -11.88 1.22
N VAL A 177 -6.42 -11.17 0.08
CA VAL A 177 -5.70 -9.89 -0.12
C VAL A 177 -6.14 -8.88 0.93
N VAL A 178 -7.45 -8.72 1.14
CA VAL A 178 -7.98 -7.77 2.12
C VAL A 178 -7.55 -8.13 3.55
N GLU A 179 -7.50 -9.42 3.90
CA GLU A 179 -6.97 -9.87 5.20
C GLU A 179 -5.48 -9.53 5.38
N LEU A 180 -4.66 -9.74 4.34
CA LEU A 180 -3.25 -9.38 4.36
C LEU A 180 -3.06 -7.86 4.49
N GLN A 181 -3.80 -7.08 3.71
CA GLN A 181 -3.78 -5.62 3.75
C GLN A 181 -4.19 -5.06 5.12
N LYS A 182 -5.22 -5.65 5.76
CA LYS A 182 -5.62 -5.29 7.13
C LYS A 182 -4.58 -5.64 8.16
N SER A 183 -3.99 -6.83 8.07
CA SER A 183 -2.91 -7.25 8.98
C SER A 183 -1.72 -6.30 8.87
N ALA A 184 -1.29 -5.96 7.65
CA ALA A 184 -0.23 -4.99 7.42
C ALA A 184 -0.61 -3.57 7.88
N THR A 185 -1.87 -3.16 7.69
CA THR A 185 -2.38 -1.88 8.22
C THR A 185 -2.26 -1.81 9.73
N GLN A 186 -2.55 -2.89 10.45
CA GLN A 186 -2.39 -2.92 11.90
C GLN A 186 -0.93 -2.78 12.30
N VAL A 187 0.01 -3.45 11.61
CA VAL A 187 1.46 -3.31 11.85
C VAL A 187 1.93 -1.87 11.64
N VAL A 188 1.49 -1.23 10.55
CA VAL A 188 1.79 0.19 10.28
C VAL A 188 1.18 1.08 11.36
N GLY A 189 -0.06 0.83 11.76
CA GLY A 189 -0.72 1.55 12.85
C GLY A 189 0.06 1.44 14.16
N ALA A 190 0.47 0.23 14.56
CA ALA A 190 1.28 0.01 15.77
C ALA A 190 2.65 0.71 15.68
N THR A 191 3.29 0.69 14.51
CA THR A 191 4.56 1.40 14.28
C THR A 191 4.41 2.91 14.48
N LEU A 192 3.30 3.49 13.98
CA LEU A 192 2.98 4.91 14.13
C LEU A 192 2.35 5.25 15.48
N GLY A 193 2.02 4.24 16.29
CA GLY A 193 1.31 4.39 17.57
C GLY A 193 -0.17 4.77 17.45
N ILE A 194 -0.80 4.48 16.31
CA ILE A 194 -2.19 4.84 15.98
C ILE A 194 -3.03 3.57 15.85
N ASN A 195 -4.25 3.61 16.39
CA ASN A 195 -5.18 2.50 16.26
C ASN A 195 -5.85 2.50 14.86
N LEU A 196 -5.43 1.57 14.01
CA LEU A 196 -5.99 1.35 12.68
C LEU A 196 -6.78 0.04 12.56
N THR A 197 -7.27 -0.52 13.68
CA THR A 197 -7.95 -1.83 13.71
C THR A 197 -9.16 -1.90 12.77
N ASP A 198 -9.92 -0.80 12.67
CA ASP A 198 -11.13 -0.71 11.84
C ASP A 198 -10.87 -0.11 10.46
N ALA A 199 -9.61 0.21 10.14
CA ALA A 199 -9.21 0.81 8.87
C ALA A 199 -8.44 -0.16 7.99
N ASN A 200 -8.35 0.17 6.71
CA ASN A 200 -7.43 -0.45 5.76
C ASN A 200 -6.73 0.69 5.04
N ILE A 201 -5.42 0.85 5.21
CA ILE A 201 -4.68 2.01 4.66
C ILE A 201 -4.81 2.09 3.13
N TYR A 202 -5.01 0.94 2.46
CA TYR A 202 -5.23 0.87 1.02
C TYR A 202 -6.58 1.45 0.58
N ASP A 203 -7.55 1.58 1.49
CA ASP A 203 -8.89 2.15 1.24
C ASP A 203 -9.02 3.58 1.78
N VAL A 204 -8.00 4.10 2.49
CA VAL A 204 -8.01 5.47 3.03
C VAL A 204 -7.52 6.43 1.96
N GLU A 205 -8.34 7.43 1.63
CA GLU A 205 -7.97 8.51 0.71
C GLU A 205 -6.92 9.41 1.38
N ILE A 206 -5.65 9.17 1.03
CA ILE A 206 -4.52 10.04 1.36
C ILE A 206 -4.42 11.09 0.27
N VAL A 207 -4.19 12.35 0.63
CA VAL A 207 -4.15 13.46 -0.34
C VAL A 207 -2.84 14.23 -0.28
N ASP A 208 -2.58 15.06 -1.30
CA ASP A 208 -1.48 16.03 -1.28
C ASP A 208 -1.78 17.18 -0.31
N ALA A 209 -1.05 17.21 0.81
CA ALA A 209 -1.19 18.22 1.87
C ALA A 209 -0.58 19.60 1.52
N SER A 210 0.09 19.74 0.37
CA SER A 210 0.52 21.06 -0.13
C SER A 210 -0.67 21.98 -0.41
N VAL A 211 -1.85 21.40 -0.65
CA VAL A 211 -3.12 22.09 -0.79
C VAL A 211 -3.99 21.81 0.44
N SER A 212 -3.95 22.73 1.42
CA SER A 212 -4.66 22.64 2.70
C SER A 212 -6.14 22.23 2.58
N ALA A 213 -6.83 22.68 1.52
CA ALA A 213 -8.24 22.39 1.29
C ALA A 213 -8.55 20.94 0.90
N ASN A 214 -7.54 20.16 0.52
CA ASN A 214 -7.72 18.74 0.20
C ASN A 214 -7.80 17.89 1.48
N VAL A 215 -7.19 18.33 2.58
CA VAL A 215 -7.12 17.55 3.81
C VAL A 215 -8.51 17.46 4.46
N SER A 216 -8.91 16.24 4.85
CA SER A 216 -10.23 16.00 5.40
C SER A 216 -10.46 16.71 6.72
N LEU A 217 -11.58 17.43 6.83
CA LEU A 217 -12.02 18.06 8.09
C LEU A 217 -13.01 17.20 8.88
N THR A 218 -13.37 16.04 8.36
CA THR A 218 -14.43 15.19 8.93
C THR A 218 -14.01 13.74 9.18
N ASP A 219 -12.94 13.30 8.52
CA ASP A 219 -12.38 11.97 8.69
C ASP A 219 -11.03 12.08 9.42
N GLU A 220 -11.05 11.72 10.70
CA GLU A 220 -9.91 11.81 11.60
C GLU A 220 -8.75 10.89 11.17
N ILE A 221 -9.05 9.69 10.65
CA ILE A 221 -8.03 8.75 10.19
C ILE A 221 -7.41 9.27 8.89
N ALA A 222 -8.22 9.68 7.92
CA ALA A 222 -7.72 10.19 6.64
C ALA A 222 -6.89 11.47 6.83
N ALA A 223 -7.32 12.39 7.71
CA ALA A 223 -6.56 13.57 8.05
C ALA A 223 -5.22 13.19 8.69
N THR A 224 -5.24 12.41 9.79
CA THR A 224 -4.03 12.00 10.50
C THR A 224 -3.03 11.31 9.57
N LEU A 225 -3.48 10.34 8.77
CA LEU A 225 -2.62 9.59 7.86
C LEU A 225 -2.09 10.46 6.71
N THR A 226 -2.88 11.43 6.22
CA THR A 226 -2.41 12.44 5.26
C THR A 226 -1.26 13.27 5.83
N LEU A 227 -1.43 13.77 7.06
CA LEU A 227 -0.40 14.55 7.73
C LEU A 227 0.87 13.72 8.02
N ILE A 228 0.73 12.46 8.41
CA ILE A 228 1.88 11.56 8.60
C ILE A 228 2.61 11.31 7.28
N ASN A 229 1.87 10.98 6.22
CA ASN A 229 2.43 10.78 4.90
C ASN A 229 3.23 12.02 4.47
N ALA A 230 2.69 13.22 4.67
CA ALA A 230 3.38 14.47 4.39
C ALA A 230 4.63 14.66 5.28
N SER A 231 4.49 14.51 6.60
CA SER A 231 5.52 14.82 7.60
C SER A 231 6.89 14.20 7.33
N VAL A 232 6.92 13.01 6.73
CA VAL A 232 8.14 12.28 6.39
C VAL A 232 8.92 12.93 5.23
N ALA A 233 8.39 13.97 4.58
CA ALA A 233 9.19 14.82 3.69
C ALA A 233 10.03 15.87 4.47
N SER A 234 9.72 16.14 5.74
CA SER A 234 10.48 17.04 6.61
C SER A 234 11.50 16.32 7.50
N LEU A 235 11.90 15.09 7.15
CA LEU A 235 12.91 14.39 7.93
C LEU A 235 14.25 15.12 7.85
N ASP A 236 14.86 15.33 9.02
CA ASP A 236 16.26 15.67 9.15
C ASP A 236 17.09 14.52 8.59
N SER A 237 17.65 14.72 7.40
CA SER A 237 18.57 13.75 6.79
C SER A 237 19.97 13.91 7.38
N ALA A 238 20.73 12.82 7.44
CA ALA A 238 22.14 12.89 7.83
C ALA A 238 22.93 13.72 6.79
N ASP A 239 24.07 14.29 7.19
CA ASP A 239 24.98 14.99 6.28
C ASP A 239 25.25 14.12 5.02
N ASP A 240 25.08 14.70 3.83
CA ASP A 240 25.22 14.07 2.50
C ASP A 240 24.11 13.07 2.08
N GLN A 241 23.02 12.91 2.85
CA GLN A 241 21.87 12.07 2.50
C GLN A 241 20.75 12.90 1.83
N SER A 242 20.25 12.41 0.69
CA SER A 242 19.07 13.00 0.04
C SER A 242 17.79 12.71 0.83
N LEU A 243 16.74 13.50 0.61
CA LEU A 243 15.42 13.24 1.21
C LEU A 243 14.91 11.84 0.83
N GLY A 244 15.02 11.46 -0.45
CA GLY A 244 14.62 10.13 -0.93
C GLY A 244 15.33 9.00 -0.20
N GLN A 245 16.62 9.15 0.10
CA GLN A 245 17.38 8.17 0.88
C GLN A 245 16.96 8.12 2.34
N ALA A 246 16.59 9.25 2.96
CA ALA A 246 16.10 9.28 4.33
C ALA A 246 14.76 8.54 4.46
N ILE A 247 13.85 8.77 3.52
CA ILE A 247 12.57 8.06 3.45
C ILE A 247 12.78 6.55 3.21
N ALA A 248 13.67 6.18 2.29
CA ALA A 248 13.99 4.77 2.04
C ALA A 248 14.63 4.07 3.26
N ALA A 249 15.45 4.79 4.05
CA ALA A 249 16.00 4.26 5.28
C ALA A 249 14.91 4.00 6.34
N TYR A 250 13.91 4.88 6.41
CA TYR A 250 12.76 4.71 7.30
C TYR A 250 11.91 3.49 6.93
N THR A 251 11.50 3.33 5.67
CA THR A 251 10.73 2.16 5.24
C THR A 251 11.52 0.85 5.38
N ALA A 252 12.82 0.88 5.10
CA ALA A 252 13.71 -0.27 5.31
C ALA A 252 13.84 -0.67 6.79
N ALA A 253 13.83 0.29 7.72
CA ALA A 253 13.85 0.02 9.15
C ALA A 253 12.57 -0.72 9.60
N ILE A 254 11.41 -0.32 9.09
CA ILE A 254 10.13 -1.02 9.36
C ILE A 254 10.19 -2.44 8.84
N LYS A 255 10.58 -2.63 7.57
CA LYS A 255 10.75 -3.95 6.97
C LYS A 255 11.68 -4.84 7.80
N THR A 256 12.78 -4.28 8.32
CA THR A 256 13.74 -5.01 9.16
C THR A 256 13.10 -5.48 10.47
N ILE A 257 12.35 -4.61 11.16
CA ILE A 257 11.65 -4.99 12.40
C ILE A 257 10.58 -6.02 12.12
N THR A 258 9.74 -5.80 11.09
CA THR A 258 8.72 -6.75 10.67
C THR A 258 9.33 -8.14 10.43
N SER A 259 10.42 -8.21 9.66
CA SER A 259 11.10 -9.48 9.38
C SER A 259 11.67 -10.12 10.65
N ALA A 260 12.23 -9.33 11.57
CA ALA A 260 12.74 -9.83 12.84
C ALA A 260 11.66 -10.48 13.71
N ILE A 261 10.45 -9.89 13.75
CA ILE A 261 9.33 -10.44 14.54
C ILE A 261 8.71 -11.66 13.86
N PHE A 262 8.65 -11.68 12.52
CA PHE A 262 8.23 -12.89 11.79
C PHE A 262 9.19 -14.06 12.00
N ALA A 263 10.48 -13.80 12.14
CA ALA A 263 11.48 -14.82 12.43
C ALA A 263 11.43 -15.31 13.89
N ASP A 264 11.14 -14.42 14.84
CA ASP A 264 11.01 -14.71 16.27
C ASP A 264 10.01 -13.72 16.91
N GLU A 265 8.83 -14.21 17.29
CA GLU A 265 7.75 -13.36 17.81
C GLU A 265 8.10 -12.67 19.13
N ASP A 266 8.97 -13.31 19.93
CA ASP A 266 9.44 -12.82 21.22
C ASP A 266 10.77 -12.03 21.07
N ALA A 267 11.13 -11.64 19.84
CA ALA A 267 12.38 -10.95 19.56
C ALA A 267 12.50 -9.64 20.35
N ASP A 268 13.55 -9.52 21.15
CA ASP A 268 13.99 -8.25 21.70
C ASP A 268 14.54 -7.37 20.56
N LEU A 269 13.68 -6.54 19.97
CA LEU A 269 14.00 -5.64 18.86
C LEU A 269 15.16 -4.71 19.17
N GLY A 270 15.31 -4.29 20.43
CA GLY A 270 16.43 -3.48 20.89
C GLY A 270 17.77 -4.23 20.82
N ALA A 271 17.75 -5.56 20.87
CA ALA A 271 18.92 -6.41 20.73
C ALA A 271 19.16 -6.90 19.30
N VAL A 272 18.09 -7.31 18.59
CA VAL A 272 18.22 -7.95 17.26
C VAL A 272 18.22 -6.95 16.11
N ALA A 273 17.56 -5.81 16.27
CA ALA A 273 17.45 -4.75 15.24
C ALA A 273 17.70 -3.34 15.80
N PRO A 274 18.78 -3.10 16.59
CA PRO A 274 19.00 -1.84 17.30
C PRO A 274 19.08 -0.62 16.38
N ALA A 275 19.67 -0.78 15.19
CA ALA A 275 19.78 0.30 14.21
C ALA A 275 18.40 0.68 13.63
N ALA A 276 17.53 -0.30 13.38
CA ALA A 276 16.18 -0.05 12.87
C ALA A 276 15.34 0.65 13.95
N VAL A 277 15.37 0.16 15.19
CA VAL A 277 14.67 0.81 16.32
C VAL A 277 15.14 2.24 16.54
N ALA A 278 16.45 2.52 16.41
CA ALA A 278 16.97 3.87 16.53
C ALA A 278 16.46 4.80 15.42
N ILE A 279 16.41 4.32 14.17
CA ILE A 279 15.84 5.06 13.03
C ILE A 279 14.36 5.35 13.30
N LEU A 280 13.57 4.34 13.67
CA LEU A 280 12.13 4.53 13.89
C LEU A 280 11.84 5.51 15.02
N ASN A 281 12.51 5.39 16.17
CA ASN A 281 12.31 6.36 17.27
C ASN A 281 12.72 7.79 16.87
N SER A 282 13.83 7.94 16.15
CA SER A 282 14.28 9.24 15.66
C SER A 282 13.28 9.87 14.70
N VAL A 283 12.72 9.07 13.79
CA VAL A 283 11.72 9.52 12.81
C VAL A 283 10.37 9.78 13.50
N GLN A 284 9.94 8.92 14.42
CA GLN A 284 8.68 9.05 15.15
C GLN A 284 8.60 10.38 15.92
N MET A 285 9.69 10.79 16.56
CA MET A 285 9.78 12.10 17.24
C MET A 285 9.61 13.28 16.27
N GLN A 286 10.15 13.15 15.06
CA GLN A 286 10.00 14.18 14.03
C GLN A 286 8.59 14.19 13.45
N ILE A 287 7.99 13.01 13.22
CA ILE A 287 6.59 12.89 12.77
C ILE A 287 5.66 13.60 13.74
N ASP A 288 5.75 13.30 15.05
CA ASP A 288 4.98 13.96 16.11
C ASP A 288 5.04 15.50 15.99
N THR A 289 6.25 16.05 15.94
CA THR A 289 6.46 17.51 15.86
C THR A 289 5.97 18.12 14.54
N VAL A 290 6.23 17.44 13.41
CA VAL A 290 5.91 17.97 12.07
C VAL A 290 4.41 17.88 11.80
N VAL A 291 3.73 16.82 12.28
CA VAL A 291 2.27 16.71 12.16
C VAL A 291 1.58 17.84 12.91
N ASP A 292 1.99 18.14 14.15
CA ASP A 292 1.46 19.28 14.91
C ASP A 292 1.67 20.62 14.18
N THR A 293 2.88 20.81 13.64
CA THR A 293 3.23 22.02 12.88
C THR A 293 2.38 22.15 11.62
N LEU A 294 2.29 21.09 10.82
CA LEU A 294 1.53 21.07 9.57
C LEU A 294 0.02 21.22 9.81
N ALA A 295 -0.52 20.59 10.86
CA ALA A 295 -1.91 20.76 11.26
C ALA A 295 -2.21 22.21 11.63
N ALA A 296 -1.32 22.85 12.40
CA ALA A 296 -1.46 24.26 12.78
C ALA A 296 -1.37 25.20 11.57
N GLU A 297 -0.57 24.90 10.56
CA GLU A 297 -0.52 25.67 9.33
C GLU A 297 -1.79 25.47 8.48
N ILE A 298 -2.26 24.24 8.29
CA ILE A 298 -3.48 23.95 7.52
C ILE A 298 -4.71 24.59 8.18
N ASN A 299 -4.83 24.55 9.51
CA ASN A 299 -5.91 25.20 10.27
C ASN A 299 -5.93 26.74 10.08
N GLN A 300 -4.84 27.36 9.65
CA GLN A 300 -4.83 28.80 9.30
C GLN A 300 -5.43 29.07 7.92
N ASP A 301 -5.44 28.07 7.04
CA ASP A 301 -5.87 28.17 5.65
C ASP A 301 -7.33 27.73 5.43
N VAL A 302 -7.88 26.94 6.36
CA VAL A 302 -9.24 26.36 6.28
C VAL A 302 -10.19 26.92 7.34
N ASP A 303 -11.51 26.79 7.10
CA ASP A 303 -12.54 27.16 8.07
C ASP A 303 -12.97 25.93 8.89
N GLY A 304 -12.21 25.62 9.93
CA GLY A 304 -12.43 24.48 10.82
C GLY A 304 -11.15 24.02 11.51
N ASP A 305 -11.29 23.09 12.44
CA ASP A 305 -10.15 22.41 13.07
C ASP A 305 -9.99 21.03 12.45
N LEU A 306 -8.77 20.69 12.06
CA LEU A 306 -8.42 19.34 11.63
C LEU A 306 -8.61 18.33 12.77
N PRO A 307 -9.34 17.22 12.54
CA PRO A 307 -9.40 16.12 13.48
C PRO A 307 -8.14 15.27 13.34
N VAL A 308 -7.10 15.56 14.13
CA VAL A 308 -5.83 14.83 14.10
C VAL A 308 -5.68 14.04 15.41
N LEU A 309 -5.36 12.75 15.28
CA LEU A 309 -5.03 11.90 16.43
C LEU A 309 -3.68 12.30 17.02
N GLU A 310 -3.55 12.16 18.33
CA GLU A 310 -2.25 12.28 19.00
C GLU A 310 -1.32 11.17 18.50
N ILE A 311 -0.12 11.55 18.10
CA ILE A 311 0.93 10.65 17.63
C ILE A 311 1.98 10.56 18.74
N PRO A 312 2.32 9.37 19.24
CA PRO A 312 3.38 9.25 20.23
C PRO A 312 4.73 9.61 19.60
N ASN A 313 5.66 10.12 20.40
CA ASN A 313 6.99 10.52 19.97
C ASN A 313 8.03 9.38 19.96
N GLU A 314 7.65 8.19 20.40
CA GLU A 314 8.48 6.98 20.43
C GLU A 314 7.62 5.78 20.01
N ILE A 315 8.27 4.78 19.40
CA ILE A 315 7.59 3.53 19.03
C ILE A 315 7.39 2.64 20.25
N ASP A 316 6.26 1.93 20.29
CA ASP A 316 5.99 0.92 21.30
C ASP A 316 6.41 -0.47 20.77
N ALA A 317 7.68 -0.81 20.99
CA ALA A 317 8.27 -2.05 20.51
C ALA A 317 7.56 -3.31 21.04
N ASP A 318 7.07 -3.26 22.29
CA ASP A 318 6.36 -4.39 22.91
C ASP A 318 5.00 -4.60 22.23
N LYS A 319 4.23 -3.53 22.01
CA LYS A 319 2.95 -3.61 21.27
C LYS A 319 3.13 -4.12 19.84
N LEU A 320 4.23 -3.73 19.19
CA LEU A 320 4.53 -4.17 17.83
C LEU A 320 4.82 -5.67 17.78
N GLY A 321 5.57 -6.19 18.76
CA GLY A 321 5.81 -7.62 18.96
C GLY A 321 4.51 -8.40 19.18
N ASP A 322 3.71 -7.98 20.16
CA ASP A 322 2.42 -8.62 20.49
C ASP A 322 1.48 -8.71 19.26
N LEU A 323 1.34 -7.62 18.52
CA LEU A 323 0.44 -7.54 17.37
C LEU A 323 0.89 -8.42 16.21
N ILE A 324 2.19 -8.42 15.88
CA ILE A 324 2.70 -9.28 14.81
C ILE A 324 2.65 -10.74 15.23
N GLY A 325 2.92 -11.06 16.50
CA GLY A 325 2.70 -12.39 17.07
C GLY A 325 1.26 -12.88 16.89
N ASP A 326 0.26 -12.03 17.13
CA ASP A 326 -1.15 -12.34 16.89
C ASP A 326 -1.49 -12.57 15.40
N ILE A 327 -0.86 -11.81 14.50
CA ILE A 327 -0.97 -12.02 13.04
C ILE A 327 -0.39 -13.39 12.65
N ILE A 328 0.77 -13.76 13.18
CA ILE A 328 1.43 -15.06 12.92
C ILE A 328 0.56 -16.23 13.41
N HIS A 329 -0.04 -16.10 14.58
CA HIS A 329 -0.82 -17.16 15.22
C HIS A 329 -2.27 -17.27 14.73
N GLY A 330 -2.72 -16.37 13.85
CA GLY A 330 -4.08 -16.38 13.31
C GLY A 330 -5.16 -16.15 14.38
N THR A 331 -4.81 -15.52 15.50
CA THR A 331 -5.74 -15.18 16.60
C THR A 331 -6.56 -13.93 16.33
N GLY A 332 -6.29 -13.22 15.21
CA GLY A 332 -6.97 -12.00 14.75
C GLY A 332 -8.49 -12.07 14.54
N ALA A 333 -9.15 -13.17 14.94
CA ALA A 333 -10.62 -13.28 14.96
C ALA A 333 -11.19 -14.09 16.14
N THR A 334 -10.52 -14.19 17.29
CA THR A 334 -11.18 -14.74 18.50
C THR A 334 -11.20 -13.75 19.64
N GLY A 335 -12.29 -12.97 19.69
CA GLY A 335 -12.69 -12.21 20.86
C GLY A 335 -12.60 -13.04 22.14
N GLY A 336 -12.17 -12.37 23.20
CA GLY A 336 -11.73 -13.01 24.44
C GLY A 336 -12.71 -14.02 25.05
N THR A 337 -12.13 -15.02 25.68
CA THR A 337 -12.72 -15.56 26.90
C THR A 337 -11.72 -15.33 28.02
N GLY A 338 -12.01 -14.29 28.80
CA GLY A 338 -11.25 -13.94 29.98
C GLY A 338 -11.15 -15.13 30.93
N ALA A 339 -9.94 -15.32 31.42
CA ALA A 339 -9.70 -15.96 32.69
C ALA A 339 -10.63 -15.33 33.75
N THR A 340 -11.59 -16.11 34.25
CA THR A 340 -12.13 -15.86 35.58
C THR A 340 -11.51 -16.89 36.51
N GLY A 341 -10.55 -16.37 37.28
CA GLY A 341 -9.94 -17.07 38.38
C GLY A 341 -10.96 -17.43 39.47
N ALA A 342 -10.55 -18.41 40.26
CA ALA A 342 -11.20 -18.89 41.46
C ALA A 342 -11.64 -17.78 42.42
N THR A 343 -12.84 -17.94 43.00
CA THR A 343 -13.11 -17.63 44.42
C THR A 343 -14.22 -18.53 44.98
N GLY A 344 -13.87 -19.33 46.00
CA GLY A 344 -14.65 -19.65 47.21
C GLY A 344 -16.05 -20.26 47.13
N ASN A 345 -16.15 -21.58 47.33
CA ASN A 345 -16.65 -22.18 48.58
C ASN A 345 -16.35 -23.69 48.63
#